data_AF-A0A086J2H0-F1
#
_entry.id   AF-A0A086J2H0-F1
#
_cell.length_a   1.000
_cell.length_b   1.000
_cell.length_c   1.000
_cell.angle_alpha   90.00
_cell.angle_beta   90.00
_cell.angle_gamma   90.00
#
_symmetry.space_group_name_H-M   'P 1'
#
loop_
_entity.id
_entity.type
_entity.pdbx_description
1 polymer ?
#
loop_
_entity_poly.entity_id
_entity_poly.type
_entity_poly.pdbx_seq_one_letter_code
_entity_poly.pdbx_strand_id
1 'polypeptide(L)'
;MAVECITVCFPFKLQGVEYRTKLHTPLTRKENIVIFSLPFNSLIRVNSEKAYSVKYIVTEKKEADVMKILYQIIIEFKSINDAIDFFNTPVVHVSYSETTLLQNLDEKLAEASDILEKTGQSWKKKRKTEVDEEGYFTC
;
A
#
# COMPACT_ATOMS: atom_id res chain seq x y z
N MET A 1 -23.37 1.43 17.19
CA MET A 1 -22.82 0.40 16.29
C MET A 1 -21.33 0.68 16.15
N ALA A 2 -20.46 -0.29 16.43
CA ALA A 2 -19.03 -0.16 16.18
C ALA A 2 -18.79 -0.45 14.69
N VAL A 3 -18.14 0.48 14.00
CA VAL A 3 -17.71 0.26 12.63
C VAL A 3 -16.36 -0.43 12.72
N GLU A 4 -16.32 -1.70 12.37
CA GLU A 4 -15.12 -2.53 12.56
C GLU A 4 -14.36 -2.77 11.26
N CYS A 5 -14.82 -2.21 10.14
CA CYS A 5 -14.11 -2.34 8.87
C CYS A 5 -13.99 -1.01 8.14
N ILE A 6 -12.85 -0.83 7.47
CA ILE A 6 -12.61 0.27 6.55
C ILE A 6 -12.38 -0.28 5.15
N THR A 7 -12.79 0.47 4.15
CA THR A 7 -12.48 0.17 2.75
C THR A 7 -11.23 0.95 2.36
N VAL A 8 -10.19 0.24 1.96
CA VAL A 8 -8.93 0.81 1.49
C VAL A 8 -8.86 0.69 -0.02
N CYS A 9 -8.76 1.84 -0.68
CA CYS A 9 -8.58 1.98 -2.12
C CYS A 9 -7.08 2.19 -2.40
N PHE A 10 -6.48 1.32 -3.21
CA PHE A 10 -5.07 1.43 -3.58
C PHE A 10 -4.89 2.19 -4.90
N PRO A 11 -3.74 2.82 -5.14
CA PRO A 11 -3.52 3.66 -6.32
C PRO A 11 -3.28 2.87 -7.61
N PHE A 12 -3.26 1.53 -7.55
CA PHE A 12 -3.09 0.66 -8.70
C PHE A 12 -4.42 0.04 -9.14
N LYS A 13 -4.45 -0.32 -10.41
CA LYS A 13 -5.59 -1.01 -11.02
C LYS A 13 -5.23 -2.46 -11.29
N LEU A 14 -6.14 -3.37 -10.97
CA LEU A 14 -6.10 -4.75 -11.44
C LEU A 14 -7.19 -4.89 -12.52
N GLN A 15 -6.81 -5.32 -13.71
CA GLN A 15 -7.75 -5.52 -14.84
C GLN A 15 -8.57 -4.25 -15.18
N GLY A 16 -7.98 -3.06 -15.00
CA GLY A 16 -8.64 -1.78 -15.29
C GLY A 16 -9.54 -1.23 -14.16
N VAL A 17 -9.70 -1.95 -13.06
CA VAL A 17 -10.51 -1.54 -11.89
C VAL A 17 -9.58 -1.16 -10.73
N GLU A 18 -9.89 -0.06 -10.03
CA GLU A 18 -9.18 0.35 -8.81
C GLU A 18 -9.26 -0.79 -7.78
N TYR A 19 -8.09 -1.21 -7.27
CA TYR A 19 -8.07 -2.27 -6.28
C TYR A 19 -8.57 -1.77 -4.93
N ARG A 20 -9.61 -2.42 -4.40
CA ARG A 20 -10.24 -2.10 -3.12
C ARG A 20 -10.26 -3.32 -2.24
N THR A 21 -9.89 -3.16 -0.98
CA THR A 21 -9.99 -4.22 0.03
C THR A 21 -10.65 -3.71 1.30
N LYS A 22 -11.31 -4.62 2.04
CA LYS A 22 -11.85 -4.32 3.35
C LYS A 22 -10.86 -4.78 4.41
N LEU A 23 -10.42 -3.86 5.27
CA LEU A 23 -9.58 -4.18 6.42
C LEU A 23 -10.42 -4.15 7.68
N HIS A 24 -10.32 -5.22 8.48
CA HIS A 24 -10.97 -5.30 9.77
C HIS A 24 -10.11 -4.54 10.79
N THR A 25 -10.53 -3.32 11.13
CA THR A 25 -9.87 -2.44 12.07
C THR A 25 -10.93 -1.64 12.82
N PRO A 26 -10.88 -1.60 14.17
CA PRO A 26 -11.87 -0.87 14.95
C PRO A 26 -11.76 0.63 14.66
N LEU A 27 -12.85 1.22 14.18
CA LEU A 27 -12.97 2.64 13.93
C LEU A 27 -13.58 3.32 15.16
N THR A 28 -12.89 4.32 15.71
CA THR A 28 -13.39 5.12 16.85
C THR A 28 -13.62 6.55 16.41
N ARG A 29 -14.78 7.12 16.75
CA ARG A 29 -15.07 8.55 16.54
C ARG A 29 -15.18 9.28 17.87
N LYS A 30 -14.57 10.46 17.96
CA LYS A 30 -14.77 11.45 19.03
C LYS A 30 -15.00 12.80 18.39
N GLU A 31 -16.23 13.30 18.45
CA GLU A 31 -16.62 14.58 17.82
C GLU A 31 -16.27 14.64 16.32
N ASN A 32 -15.35 15.53 15.94
CA ASN A 32 -14.83 15.73 14.59
C ASN A 32 -13.59 14.87 14.27
N ILE A 33 -13.17 13.99 15.18
CA ILE A 33 -11.99 13.14 15.03
C ILE A 33 -12.39 11.70 14.81
N VAL A 34 -11.70 11.03 13.87
CA VAL A 34 -11.81 9.59 13.62
C VAL A 34 -10.43 8.93 13.75
N ILE A 35 -10.39 7.81 14.45
CA ILE A 35 -9.16 7.09 14.79
C ILE A 35 -9.31 5.63 14.37
N PHE A 36 -8.28 5.11 13.70
CA PHE A 36 -8.18 3.68 13.35
C PHE A 36 -6.72 3.27 13.15
N SER A 37 -6.47 1.98 12.94
CA SER A 37 -5.11 1.46 12.73
C SER A 37 -4.97 0.72 11.42
N LEU A 38 -3.82 0.88 10.76
CA LEU A 38 -3.40 0.10 9.59
C LEU A 38 -2.19 -0.78 9.92
N PRO A 39 -2.06 -1.96 9.28
CA PRO A 39 -0.89 -2.82 9.45
C PRO A 39 0.31 -2.41 8.57
N PHE A 40 0.24 -1.26 7.88
CA PHE A 40 1.30 -0.75 7.01
C PHE A 40 1.35 0.78 7.06
N ASN A 41 2.53 1.34 6.80
CA ASN A 41 2.69 2.78 6.64
C ASN A 41 2.07 3.21 5.30
N SER A 42 1.19 4.20 5.33
CA SER A 42 0.66 4.79 4.10
C SER A 42 0.19 6.21 4.34
N LEU A 43 0.35 7.04 3.31
CA LEU A 43 -0.37 8.29 3.26
C LEU A 43 -1.78 8.02 2.81
N ILE A 44 -2.74 8.53 3.57
CA ILE A 44 -4.14 8.35 3.28
C ILE A 44 -4.77 9.68 2.86
N ARG A 45 -5.72 9.57 1.93
CA ARG A 45 -6.65 10.62 1.56
C ARG A 45 -8.05 10.12 1.80
N VAL A 46 -8.92 10.99 2.29
CA VAL A 46 -10.35 10.71 2.35
C VAL A 46 -11.05 11.55 1.30
N ASN A 47 -12.08 10.98 0.70
CA ASN A 47 -12.92 11.69 -0.25
C ASN A 47 -13.86 12.62 0.50
N SER A 48 -13.30 13.70 1.04
CA SER A 48 -14.05 14.80 1.63
C SER A 48 -13.75 16.05 0.81
N GLU A 49 -14.80 16.73 0.35
CA GLU A 49 -14.70 18.04 -0.31
C GLU A 49 -14.12 19.12 0.62
N LYS A 50 -13.94 18.79 1.91
CA LYS A 50 -13.55 19.72 2.97
C LYS A 50 -12.17 19.38 3.53
N ALA A 51 -11.48 20.42 4.02
CA ALA A 51 -10.17 20.29 4.63
C ALA A 51 -10.20 19.37 5.86
N TYR A 52 -9.24 18.45 5.93
CA TYR A 52 -8.95 17.59 7.09
C TYR A 52 -7.45 17.58 7.33
N SER A 53 -7.05 17.20 8.54
CA SER A 53 -5.64 16.90 8.84
C SER A 53 -5.51 15.42 9.23
N VAL A 54 -4.37 14.81 8.87
CA VAL A 54 -4.07 13.43 9.22
C VAL A 54 -2.80 13.40 10.05
N LYS A 55 -2.88 12.77 11.22
CA LYS A 55 -1.75 12.49 12.10
C LYS A 55 -1.50 10.98 12.14
N TYR A 56 -0.23 10.61 12.19
CA TYR A 56 0.22 9.22 12.18
C TYR A 56 1.00 8.94 13.46
N ILE A 57 0.64 7.88 14.18
CA ILE A 57 1.32 7.42 15.39
C ILE A 57 1.71 5.96 15.18
N VAL A 58 3.00 5.66 15.32
CA VAL A 58 3.49 4.28 15.27
C VAL A 58 3.27 3.65 16.64
N THR A 59 2.57 2.52 16.67
CA THR A 59 2.31 1.74 17.88
C THR A 59 2.85 0.33 17.70
N GLU A 60 3.73 -0.09 18.59
CA GLU A 60 4.24 -1.46 18.62
C GLU A 60 3.34 -2.32 19.50
N LYS A 61 2.76 -3.37 18.94
CA LYS A 61 1.91 -4.32 19.68
C LYS A 61 2.58 -5.69 19.69
N LYS A 62 2.94 -6.17 20.88
CA LYS A 62 3.45 -7.53 21.07
C LYS A 62 2.28 -8.52 21.07
N GLU A 63 2.24 -9.44 20.12
CA GLU A 63 1.22 -10.48 20.00
C GLU A 63 1.91 -11.83 19.76
N ALA A 64 1.70 -12.81 20.65
CA ALA A 64 2.17 -14.20 20.49
C ALA A 64 3.61 -14.33 19.93
N ASP A 65 4.58 -13.73 20.63
CA ASP A 65 6.01 -13.69 20.28
C ASP A 65 6.41 -12.94 18.99
N VAL A 66 5.49 -12.24 18.35
CA VAL A 66 5.77 -11.38 17.19
C VAL A 66 5.48 -9.91 17.52
N MET A 67 6.47 -9.05 17.31
CA MET A 67 6.28 -7.59 17.30
C MET A 67 5.48 -7.22 16.04
N LYS A 68 4.24 -6.75 16.21
CA LYS A 68 3.46 -6.15 15.11
C LYS A 68 3.54 -4.64 15.21
N ILE A 69 4.01 -4.00 14.14
CA ILE A 69 3.96 -2.55 14.00
C ILE A 69 2.58 -2.20 13.46
N LEU A 70 1.87 -1.34 14.19
CA LEU A 70 0.58 -0.79 13.79
C LEU A 70 0.72 0.72 13.62
N TYR A 71 0.15 1.24 12.54
CA TYR A 71 0.13 2.66 12.23
C TYR A 71 -1.25 3.18 12.61
N GLN A 72 -1.35 3.85 13.76
CA GLN A 72 -2.57 4.54 14.17
C GLN A 72 -2.69 5.83 13.37
N ILE A 73 -3.83 5.98 12.73
CA ILE A 73 -4.21 7.10 11.90
C ILE A 73 -5.30 7.89 12.63
N ILE A 74 -5.07 9.18 12.78
CA ILE A 74 -6.01 10.13 13.38
C ILE A 74 -6.38 11.15 12.32
N ILE A 75 -7.63 11.14 11.89
CA ILE A 75 -8.19 12.12 10.96
C ILE A 75 -9.00 13.12 11.74
N GLU A 76 -8.63 14.40 11.62
CA GLU A 76 -9.35 15.51 12.22
C GLU A 76 -10.07 16.29 11.12
N PHE A 77 -11.40 16.21 11.13
CA PHE A 77 -12.27 16.89 10.17
C PHE A 77 -12.63 18.29 10.64
N LYS A 78 -12.92 19.19 9.70
CA LYS A 78 -13.37 20.55 10.03
C LYS A 78 -14.80 20.60 10.59
N SER A 79 -15.67 19.67 10.21
CA SER A 79 -17.03 19.56 10.73
C SER A 79 -17.28 18.19 11.36
N ILE A 80 -18.11 18.17 12.41
CA ILE A 80 -18.61 16.92 13.02
C ILE A 80 -19.40 16.10 11.99
N ASN A 81 -20.12 16.77 11.08
CA ASN A 81 -20.91 16.08 10.05
C ASN A 81 -20.01 15.30 9.09
N ASP A 82 -18.85 15.84 8.71
CA ASP A 82 -17.90 15.14 7.84
C ASP A 82 -17.31 13.91 8.53
N ALA A 83 -17.05 14.01 9.83
CA ALA A 83 -16.60 12.87 10.63
C ALA A 83 -17.69 11.79 10.76
N ILE A 84 -18.96 12.18 10.85
CA ILE A 84 -20.10 11.25 10.83
C ILE A 84 -20.23 10.58 9.46
N ASP A 85 -20.15 11.35 8.37
CA ASP A 85 -20.26 10.84 7.00
C ASP A 85 -19.14 9.84 6.70
N PHE A 86 -17.91 10.17 7.08
CA PHE A 86 -16.78 9.24 7.00
C PHE A 86 -16.99 8.01 7.88
N PHE A 87 -17.47 8.17 9.11
CA PHE A 87 -17.71 7.05 10.01
C PHE A 87 -18.77 6.08 9.47
N ASN A 88 -19.80 6.60 8.81
CA ASN A 88 -20.84 5.80 8.16
C ASN A 88 -20.32 5.10 6.89
N THR A 89 -19.40 5.75 6.15
CA THR A 89 -18.82 5.24 4.91
C THR A 89 -17.29 5.34 4.93
N PRO A 90 -16.59 4.46 5.67
CA PRO A 90 -15.17 4.60 5.95
C PRO A 90 -14.31 4.16 4.76
N VAL A 91 -14.20 5.03 3.77
CA VAL A 91 -13.39 4.81 2.56
C VAL A 91 -12.15 5.68 2.61
N VAL A 92 -10.98 5.05 2.55
CA VAL A 92 -9.67 5.73 2.51
C VAL A 92 -8.97 5.38 1.20
N HIS A 93 -8.35 6.37 0.59
CA HIS A 93 -7.51 6.21 -0.59
C HIS A 93 -6.05 6.30 -0.15
N VAL A 94 -5.30 5.22 -0.35
CA VAL A 94 -3.84 5.25 -0.17
C VAL A 94 -3.25 6.14 -1.26
N SER A 95 -2.21 6.90 -0.93
CA SER A 95 -1.40 7.66 -1.87
C SER A 95 0.06 7.26 -1.69
N TYR A 96 0.79 7.06 -2.78
CA TYR A 96 2.23 6.76 -2.75
C TYR A 96 3.11 7.99 -2.43
N SER A 97 2.51 9.16 -2.22
CA SER A 97 3.22 10.44 -2.32
C SER A 97 3.92 10.87 -1.03
N GLU A 98 4.96 10.13 -0.61
CA GLU A 98 6.11 10.79 0.03
C GLU A 98 7.06 11.17 -1.11
N THR A 99 7.29 12.46 -1.33
CA THR A 99 8.30 12.95 -2.29
C THR A 99 9.70 12.37 -2.01
N THR A 100 9.96 11.95 -0.78
CA THR A 100 11.16 11.22 -0.31
C THR A 100 11.17 9.73 -0.70
N LEU A 101 10.00 9.11 -0.90
CA LEU A 101 9.89 7.71 -1.32
C LEU A 101 9.90 7.54 -2.84
N LEU A 102 9.53 8.58 -3.61
CA LEU A 102 9.57 8.52 -5.08
C LEU A 102 11.02 8.34 -5.60
N GLN A 103 12.00 9.03 -5.02
CA GLN A 103 13.42 8.82 -5.37
C GLN A 103 13.88 7.38 -5.06
N ASN A 104 13.49 6.83 -3.92
CA ASN A 104 13.79 5.44 -3.55
C ASN A 104 13.03 4.42 -4.40
N LEU A 105 11.86 4.76 -4.95
CA LEU A 105 11.09 3.88 -5.83
C LEU A 105 11.70 3.84 -7.23
N ASP A 106 12.16 4.97 -7.77
CA ASP A 106 12.89 5.00 -9.03
C ASP A 106 14.22 4.25 -8.94
N GLU A 107 14.95 4.39 -7.84
CA GLU A 107 16.17 3.60 -7.58
C GLU A 107 15.88 2.11 -7.46
N LYS A 108 14.84 1.71 -6.72
CA LYS A 108 14.44 0.29 -6.60
C LYS A 108 13.88 -0.28 -7.89
N LEU A 109 13.19 0.51 -8.70
CA LEU A 109 12.72 0.10 -10.02
C LEU A 109 13.89 -0.03 -11.00
N ALA A 110 14.88 0.85 -10.92
CA ALA A 110 16.13 0.73 -11.68
C ALA A 110 16.91 -0.52 -11.28
N GLU A 111 17.07 -0.80 -9.98
CA GLU A 111 17.69 -2.04 -9.50
C GLU A 111 16.92 -3.29 -9.96
N ALA A 112 15.60 -3.29 -9.84
CA ALA A 112 14.77 -4.42 -10.28
C ALA A 112 14.86 -4.63 -11.80
N SER A 113 14.91 -3.55 -12.58
CA SER A 113 15.10 -3.60 -14.03
C SER A 113 16.47 -4.15 -14.40
N ASP A 114 17.54 -3.71 -13.72
CA ASP A 114 18.91 -4.17 -13.96
C ASP A 114 19.08 -5.65 -13.57
N ILE A 115 18.44 -6.10 -12.49
CA ILE A 115 18.37 -7.52 -12.11
C ILE A 115 17.62 -8.33 -13.18
N LEU A 116 16.49 -7.84 -13.69
CA LEU A 116 15.72 -8.51 -14.74
C LEU A 116 16.50 -8.56 -16.07
N GLU A 117 17.23 -7.51 -16.43
CA GLU A 117 18.09 -7.51 -17.62
C GLU A 117 19.27 -8.47 -17.47
N LYS A 118 19.99 -8.45 -16.34
CA LYS A 118 21.08 -9.37 -16.04
C LYS A 118 20.61 -10.83 -16.00
N THR A 119 19.43 -11.07 -15.45
CA THR A 119 18.80 -12.39 -15.44
C THR A 119 18.40 -12.78 -16.86
N GLY A 120 17.75 -11.90 -17.63
CA GLY A 120 17.38 -12.14 -19.02
C GLY A 120 18.58 -12.43 -19.94
N GLN A 121 19.70 -11.73 -19.74
CA GLN A 121 20.95 -11.98 -20.46
C GLN A 121 21.59 -13.32 -20.05
N SER A 122 21.54 -13.68 -18.77
CA SER A 122 22.05 -14.97 -18.28
C SER A 122 21.25 -16.15 -18.82
N TRP A 123 19.93 -15.99 -18.96
CA TRP A 123 19.05 -17.01 -19.55
C TRP A 123 19.24 -17.11 -21.07
N LYS A 124 19.46 -15.98 -21.77
CA LYS A 124 19.83 -15.97 -23.20
C LYS A 124 21.20 -16.61 -23.45
N LYS A 125 22.17 -16.42 -22.56
CA LYS A 125 23.49 -17.08 -22.63
C LYS A 125 23.36 -18.59 -22.38
N LYS A 126 22.66 -19.03 -21.33
CA LYS A 126 22.42 -20.46 -21.07
C LYS A 126 21.73 -21.17 -22.25
N ARG A 127 20.72 -20.53 -22.87
CA ARG A 127 20.08 -21.04 -24.09
C ARG A 127 20.99 -21.14 -25.32
N LYS A 128 22.05 -20.33 -25.42
CA LYS A 128 23.06 -20.48 -26.49
C LYS A 128 24.04 -21.60 -26.17
N THR A 129 24.43 -21.76 -24.91
CA THR A 129 25.39 -22.79 -24.48
C THR A 129 24.79 -24.20 -24.53
N GLU A 130 23.50 -24.38 -24.22
CA GLU A 130 22.81 -25.68 -24.35
C GLU A 130 22.60 -26.12 -25.81
N VAL A 131 22.73 -25.23 -26.79
CA VAL A 131 22.58 -25.58 -28.23
C VAL A 131 23.93 -26.01 -28.85
N ASP A 132 25.06 -25.72 -28.21
CA ASP A 132 26.40 -26.00 -28.77
C ASP A 132 27.05 -27.29 -28.25
N GLU A 133 26.50 -27.98 -27.23
CA GLU A 133 27.15 -29.16 -26.64
C GLU A 133 26.55 -30.53 -27.02
N GLU A 134 25.38 -30.59 -27.68
CA GLU A 134 24.83 -31.87 -28.17
C GLU A 134 24.24 -31.77 -29.59
N GLY A 135 25.08 -32.04 -30.59
CA GLY A 135 24.70 -33.02 -31.62
C GLY A 135 24.34 -32.52 -33.03
N TYR A 136 25.25 -32.86 -33.96
CA TYR A 136 25.01 -33.28 -35.34
C TYR A 136 24.67 -32.22 -36.40
N PHE A 137 25.69 -31.83 -37.17
CA PHE A 137 25.53 -31.68 -38.61
C PHE A 137 25.41 -33.07 -39.24
N THR A 138 24.25 -33.39 -39.79
CA THR A 138 24.14 -34.34 -40.89
C THR A 138 23.32 -33.71 -42.01
N CYS A 139 24.03 -33.43 -43.11
CA CYS A 139 23.59 -33.18 -44.49
C CYS A 139 22.45 -32.18 -44.74
#